data_AF-A0A1M6QB09-F1
#
_entry.id   AF-A0A1M6QB09-F1
#
_cell.length_a   1.000
_cell.length_b   1.000
_cell.length_c   1.000
_cell.angle_alpha   90.00
_cell.angle_beta   90.00
_cell.angle_gamma   90.00
#
_symmetry.space_group_name_H-M   'P 1'
#
loop_
_entity.id
_entity.type
_entity.pdbx_description
1 polymer ?
#
loop_
_entity_poly.entity_id
_entity_poly.type
_entity_poly.pdbx_seq_one_letter_code
_entity_poly.pdbx_strand_id
1 'polypeptide(L)' 'MKRFWKFAMWFTGFWVFYGIGSLIYGLTTDQGFNDQALYLIIGMLVIFSKSKAEYRASE' A
#
# COMPACT_ATOMS: atom_id res chain seq x y z
N MET A 1 12.95 -12.69 11.93
CA MET A 1 12.64 -11.88 10.73
C MET A 1 11.22 -12.11 10.18
N LYS A 2 10.65 -13.33 10.19
CA LYS A 2 9.26 -13.60 9.72
C LYS A 2 8.17 -12.65 10.26
N ARG A 3 8.21 -12.31 11.55
CA ARG A 3 7.23 -11.38 12.18
C ARG A 3 7.31 -9.97 11.58
N PHE A 4 8.51 -9.50 11.24
CA PHE A 4 8.71 -8.19 10.61
C PHE A 4 8.11 -8.17 9.19
N TRP A 5 8.40 -9.17 8.36
CA TRP A 5 7.86 -9.23 7.00
C TRP A 5 6.33 -9.40 6.99
N LYS A 6 5.77 -10.16 7.95
CA LYS A 6 4.33 -10.23 8.15
C LYS A 6 3.73 -8.86 8.51
N PHE A 7 4.35 -8.14 9.44
CA PHE A 7 3.95 -6.77 9.77
C PHE A 7 4.04 -5.84 8.56
N ALA A 8 5.14 -5.89 7.80
CA ALA A 8 5.34 -5.06 6.61
C ALA A 8 4.26 -5.31 5.55
N MET A 9 3.85 -6.56 5.33
CA MET A 9 2.71 -6.89 4.45
C MET A 9 1.39 -6.30 4.96
N TRP A 10 1.09 -6.40 6.25
CA TRP A 10 -0.13 -5.81 6.81
C TRP A 10 -0.12 -4.28 6.74
N PHE A 11 1.01 -3.66 7.08
CA PHE A 11 1.21 -2.22 7.03
C PHE A 11 1.03 -1.68 5.61
N THR A 12 1.71 -2.28 4.63
CA THR A 12 1.61 -1.86 3.23
C THR A 12 0.22 -2.11 2.66
N GLY A 13 -0.43 -3.23 3.01
CA GLY A 13 -1.83 -3.49 2.64
C GLY A 13 -2.77 -2.41 3.17
N PHE A 14 -2.65 -2.03 4.44
CA PHE A 14 -3.43 -0.94 5.03
C PHE A 14 -3.27 0.38 4.27
N TRP A 15 -2.04 0.75 3.93
CA TRP A 15 -1.78 1.98 3.19
C TRP A 15 -2.28 1.96 1.74
N VAL A 16 -2.32 0.80 1.09
CA VAL A 16 -2.99 0.64 -0.21
C VAL A 16 -4.49 0.96 -0.09
N PHE A 17 -5.17 0.39 0.91
CA PHE A 17 -6.59 0.70 1.15
C PHE A 17 -6.82 2.18 1.47
N TYR A 18 -5.95 2.79 2.28
CA TYR A 18 -6.01 4.22 2.56
C TYR A 18 -5.86 5.07 1.29
N GLY A 19 -4.87 4.77 0.45
CA GLY A 19 -4.66 5.48 -0.82
C GLY A 19 -5.86 5.35 -1.76
N ILE A 20 -6.46 4.15 -1.83
CA ILE A 20 -7.69 3.94 -2.63
C ILE A 20 -8.83 4.79 -2.08
N GLY A 21 -9.02 4.81 -0.75
CA GLY A 21 -10.02 5.66 -0.10
C GLY A 21 -9.79 7.14 -0.38
N SER A 22 -8.55 7.61 -0.35
CA SER A 22 -8.19 8.99 -0.67
C SER A 22 -8.46 9.36 -2.13
N LEU A 23 -8.19 8.44 -3.07
CA LEU A 23 -8.56 8.63 -4.49
C LEU A 23 -10.06 8.76 -4.68
N ILE A 24 -10.83 7.84 -4.09
CA ILE A 24 -12.30 7.88 -4.15
C ILE A 24 -12.81 9.18 -3.54
N TYR A 25 -12.30 9.56 -2.36
CA TYR A 25 -12.69 10.79 -1.69
C TYR A 25 -12.45 12.02 -2.56
N GLY A 26 -11.25 12.16 -3.14
CA GLY A 26 -10.90 13.27 -4.03
C GLY A 26 -11.81 13.36 -5.25
N LEU A 27 -12.14 12.21 -5.86
CA LEU A 27 -13.09 12.14 -6.98
C LEU A 27 -14.52 12.50 -6.57
N THR A 28 -14.95 12.12 -5.36
CA THR A 28 -16.32 12.40 -4.87
C THR A 28 -16.54 13.80 -4.33
N THR A 29 -15.47 14.53 -3.98
CA THR A 29 -15.54 15.85 -3.33
C THR A 29 -15.14 17.01 -4.25
N ASP A 30 -15.03 16.77 -5.55
CA ASP A 30 -14.59 17.75 -6.56
C ASP A 30 -13.24 18.43 -6.23
N GLN A 31 -12.43 17.84 -5.34
CA GLN A 31 -11.06 18.30 -5.07
C GLN A 31 -10.09 17.93 -6.20
N GLY A 32 -10.60 17.28 -7.24
CA GLY A 32 -9.84 16.80 -8.37
C GLY A 32 -9.14 15.47 -8.07
N PHE A 33 -8.38 15.02 -9.07
CA PHE A 33 -7.65 13.77 -8.98
C PHE A 33 -6.42 13.91 -8.08
N ASN A 34 -6.31 13.05 -7.07
CA ASN A 34 -5.19 13.05 -6.14
C ASN A 34 -4.06 12.13 -6.64
N ASP A 35 -3.17 12.67 -7.49
CA ASP A 35 -1.99 11.96 -7.99
C ASP A 35 -1.11 11.39 -6.85
N GLN A 36 -1.04 12.06 -5.71
CA GLN A 36 -0.23 11.60 -4.56
C GLN A 36 -0.76 10.28 -3.99
N ALA A 37 -2.08 10.13 -3.92
CA ALA A 37 -2.69 8.89 -3.46
C ALA A 37 -2.37 7.73 -4.42
N LEU A 38 -2.25 8.02 -5.72
CA LEU A 38 -1.88 7.03 -6.73
C LEU A 38 -0.41 6.60 -6.59
N TYR A 39 0.51 7.56 -6.42
CA TYR A 39 1.92 7.25 -6.14
C TYR A 39 2.10 6.45 -4.85
N LEU A 40 1.32 6.77 -3.81
CA LEU A 40 1.29 6.02 -2.55
C LEU A 40 0.86 4.57 -2.77
N ILE A 41 -0.24 4.34 -3.49
CA ILE A 41 -0.73 2.97 -3.80
C ILE A 41 0.36 2.18 -4.51
N ILE A 42 0.95 2.74 -5.57
CA ILE A 42 1.99 2.07 -6.36
C ILE A 42 3.20 1.75 -5.48
N GLY A 43 3.69 2.72 -4.71
CA GLY A 43 4.83 2.52 -3.82
C GLY A 43 4.57 1.41 -2.79
N MET A 44 3.38 1.39 -2.19
CA MET A 44 3.01 0.38 -1.21
C MET A 44 2.84 -1.00 -1.83
N LEU A 45 2.31 -1.13 -3.06
CA LEU A 45 2.23 -2.39 -3.78
C LEU A 45 3.63 -2.98 -4.08
N VAL A 46 4.60 -2.14 -4.44
CA VAL A 46 5.99 -2.57 -4.65
C VAL A 46 6.59 -3.09 -3.34
N ILE A 47 6.43 -2.35 -2.23
CA ILE A 47 6.96 -2.76 -0.93
C ILE A 47 6.25 -4.04 -0.43
N PHE A 48 4.94 -4.16 -0.63
CA PHE A 48 4.17 -5.36 -0.30
C PHE A 48 4.71 -6.58 -1.07
N SER A 49 4.98 -6.42 -2.36
CA SER A 49 5.52 -7.49 -3.22
C SER A 49 6.89 -7.95 -2.76
N LYS A 50 7.80 -7.02 -2.45
CA LYS A 50 9.12 -7.34 -1.88
C LYS A 50 8.99 -8.01 -0.51
N SER A 51 8.16 -7.48 0.37
CA SER A 51 7.94 -8.04 1.72
C SER A 51 7.39 -9.46 1.67
N LYS A 52 6.52 -9.76 0.70
CA LYS A 52 5.97 -11.10 0.46
C LYS A 52 7.04 -12.07 -0.05
N ALA A 53 7.92 -11.62 -0.95
CA ALA A 53 9.03 -12.44 -1.43
C ALA A 53 9.99 -12.79 -0.29
N GLU A 54 10.38 -11.80 0.52
CA GLU A 54 11.26 -11.99 1.68
C GLU A 54 10.63 -12.86 2.77
N TYR A 55 9.32 -12.73 3.01
CA TYR A 55 8.60 -13.60 3.92
C TYR A 55 8.67 -15.08 3.51
N ARG A 56 8.51 -15.36 2.20
CA ARG A 56 8.61 -16.71 1.63
C ARG A 56 10.04 -17.23 1.59
N ALA A 57 11.03 -16.37 1.30
CA ALA A 57 12.44 -16.76 1.33
C ALA A 57 12.93 -17.05 2.76
N SER A 58 12.26 -16.48 3.76
CA SER A 58 12.50 -16.78 5.17
C SER A 58 11.87 -18.09 5.63
N GLU A 59 11.00 -18.74 4.82
CA GLU A 59 10.36 -20.03 5.14
C GLU A 59 11.32 -21.21 5.10
#